data_AF-A0A2L0GKW2-F1
#
_entry.id   AF-A0A2L0GKW2-F1
#
_cell.length_a   1.000
_cell.length_b   1.000
_cell.length_c   1.000
_cell.angle_alpha   90.00
_cell.angle_beta   90.00
_cell.angle_gamma   90.00
#
_symmetry.space_group_name_H-M   'P 1'
#
loop_
_entity.id
_entity.type
_entity.pdbx_description
1 polymer ?
#
loop_
_entity_poly.entity_id
_entity_poly.type
_entity_poly.pdbx_seq_one_letter_code
_entity_poly.pdbx_strand_id
1 'polypeptide(L)'
;MAQRIALGVYVVCFAIGTISHALDFWVLGLRPYQGAPIVLEAFWSSLVVLDPIAAGLLLSGKRRAGLVLAAIIMVCDVAANGYAFFVLGIEGFAVALLLQAAFLGFVLGSIGFLWGAEEPGA
;
A
#
# COMPACT_ATOMS: atom_id res chain seq x y z
N MET A 1 -19.90 -10.58 -7.11
CA MET A 1 -19.23 -11.15 -5.91
C MET A 1 -17.70 -11.00 -5.98
N ALA A 2 -17.05 -11.51 -7.04
CA ALA A 2 -15.59 -11.44 -7.22
C ALA A 2 -14.97 -10.03 -7.08
N GLN A 3 -15.60 -9.00 -7.64
CA GLN A 3 -15.13 -7.62 -7.50
C GLN A 3 -15.14 -7.10 -6.06
N ARG A 4 -16.16 -7.47 -5.28
CA ARG A 4 -16.26 -7.06 -3.87
C ARG A 4 -15.20 -7.76 -3.04
N ILE A 5 -14.93 -9.03 -3.33
CA ILE A 5 -13.82 -9.78 -2.72
C ILE A 5 -12.49 -9.09 -3.05
N ALA A 6 -12.26 -8.76 -4.32
CA ALA A 6 -11.01 -8.11 -4.72
C ALA A 6 -10.83 -6.73 -4.05
N LEU A 7 -11.87 -5.90 -3.98
CA LEU A 7 -11.82 -4.65 -3.22
C LEU A 7 -11.59 -4.90 -1.73
N GLY A 8 -12.20 -5.94 -1.16
CA GLY A 8 -11.96 -6.35 0.22
C GLY A 8 -10.50 -6.71 0.48
N VAL A 9 -9.85 -7.41 -0.45
CA VAL A 9 -8.41 -7.71 -0.37
C VAL A 9 -7.59 -6.42 -0.34
N TYR A 10 -7.89 -5.44 -1.21
CA TYR A 10 -7.19 -4.15 -1.18
C TYR A 10 -7.32 -3.47 0.19
N VAL A 11 -8.56 -3.33 0.67
CA VAL A 11 -8.86 -2.63 1.93
C VAL A 11 -8.17 -3.32 3.11
N VAL A 12 -8.20 -4.65 3.18
CA VAL A 12 -7.53 -5.41 4.25
C VAL A 12 -6.01 -5.22 4.18
N CYS A 13 -5.40 -5.33 2.99
CA CYS A 13 -3.95 -5.16 2.85
C CYS A 13 -3.49 -3.74 3.21
N PHE A 14 -4.20 -2.69 2.76
CA PHE A 14 -3.90 -1.31 3.15
C PHE A 14 -4.14 -1.06 4.64
N ALA A 15 -5.16 -1.69 5.25
CA ALA A 15 -5.38 -1.60 6.69
C ALA A 15 -4.23 -2.24 7.48
N ILE A 16 -3.71 -3.38 7.02
CA ILE A 16 -2.54 -4.03 7.63
C ILE A 16 -1.32 -3.12 7.54
N GLY A 17 -1.03 -2.54 6.37
CA GLY A 17 0.06 -1.57 6.18
C GLY A 17 -0.07 -0.36 7.12
N THR A 18 -1.27 0.25 7.15
CA THR A 18 -1.60 1.36 8.08
C THR A 18 -1.29 0.99 9.52
N ILE A 19 -1.76 -0.18 9.98
CA ILE A 19 -1.57 -0.62 11.37
C ILE A 19 -0.09 -0.83 11.67
N SER A 20 0.67 -1.43 10.75
CA SER A 20 2.12 -1.58 10.89
C SER A 20 2.81 -0.23 11.07
N HIS A 21 2.56 0.74 10.20
CA HIS A 21 3.15 2.07 10.32
C HIS A 21 2.68 2.80 11.59
N ALA A 22 1.40 2.72 11.94
CA ALA A 22 0.87 3.33 13.16
C ALA A 22 1.52 2.74 14.43
N LEU A 23 1.78 1.42 14.45
CA LEU A 23 2.50 0.77 15.54
C LEU A 23 3.95 1.24 15.61
N ASP A 24 4.64 1.44 14.48
CA ASP A 24 5.97 2.01 14.47
C ASP A 24 5.99 3.40 15.10
N PHE A 25 5.05 4.28 14.73
CA PHE A 25 4.91 5.59 15.37
C PHE A 25 4.61 5.50 16.88
N TRP A 26 3.77 4.54 17.28
CA TRP A 26 3.41 4.33 18.67
C TRP A 26 4.60 3.85 19.52
N VAL A 27 5.40 2.93 19.00
CA VAL A 27 6.52 2.29 19.71
C VAL A 27 7.80 3.11 19.64
N LEU A 28 8.09 3.73 18.50
CA LEU A 28 9.36 4.41 18.20
C LEU A 28 9.25 5.94 18.24
N GLY A 29 8.04 6.48 18.42
CA GLY A 29 7.77 7.91 18.52
C GLY A 29 7.50 8.58 17.16
N LEU A 30 7.55 9.93 17.14
CA LEU A 30 7.11 10.74 16.00
C LEU A 30 7.97 10.62 14.73
N ARG A 31 9.13 9.97 14.80
CA ARG A 31 10.07 9.84 13.68
C ARG A 31 10.65 8.43 13.61
N PRO A 32 9.80 7.41 13.37
CA PRO A 32 10.15 6.01 13.58
C PRO A 32 11.29 5.51 12.66
N TYR A 33 11.49 6.15 11.50
CA TYR A 33 12.44 5.71 10.48
C TYR A 33 13.68 6.61 10.33
N GLN A 34 14.02 7.41 11.35
CA GLN A 34 15.12 8.39 11.34
C GLN A 34 16.53 7.86 10.98
N GLY A 35 16.73 6.54 10.96
CA GLY A 35 17.99 5.90 10.54
C GLY A 35 18.07 5.57 9.04
N ALA A 36 17.00 5.80 8.29
CA ALA A 36 16.93 5.52 6.86
C ALA A 36 17.28 6.76 6.02
N PRO A 37 17.63 6.59 4.73
CA PRO A 37 17.71 7.71 3.80
C PRO A 37 16.41 8.54 3.82
N ILE A 38 16.54 9.87 3.80
CA ILE A 38 15.42 10.80 4.03
C ILE A 38 14.20 10.56 3.13
N VAL A 39 14.43 10.11 1.89
CA VAL A 39 13.36 9.80 0.93
C VAL A 39 12.57 8.56 1.37
N LEU A 40 13.25 7.52 1.85
CA LEU A 40 12.61 6.31 2.36
C LEU A 40 11.86 6.58 3.66
N GLU A 41 12.49 7.32 4.57
CA GLU A 41 11.85 7.75 5.82
C GLU A 41 10.56 8.51 5.53
N ALA A 42 10.61 9.53 4.67
CA ALA A 42 9.43 10.31 4.30
C ALA A 42 8.35 9.45 3.64
N PHE A 43 8.74 8.52 2.77
CA PHE A 43 7.81 7.59 2.13
C PHE A 43 7.13 6.68 3.15
N TRP A 44 7.88 5.92 3.95
CA TRP A 44 7.31 5.03 4.96
C TRP A 44 6.46 5.77 5.99
N SER A 45 6.90 6.96 6.44
CA SER A 45 6.10 7.80 7.33
C SER A 45 4.79 8.25 6.70
N SER A 46 4.75 8.50 5.38
CA SER A 46 3.54 8.92 4.69
C SER A 46 2.49 7.80 4.55
N LEU A 47 2.90 6.52 4.60
CA LEU A 47 2.01 5.39 4.38
C LEU A 47 0.91 5.27 5.45
N VAL A 48 1.16 5.71 6.68
CA VAL A 48 0.13 5.79 7.75
C VAL A 48 -1.06 6.68 7.34
N VAL A 49 -0.88 7.58 6.38
CA VAL A 49 -1.91 8.46 5.83
C VAL A 49 -2.37 8.01 4.44
N LEU A 50 -1.45 7.62 3.57
CA LEU A 50 -1.77 7.25 2.19
C LEU A 50 -2.59 5.95 2.11
N ASP A 51 -2.30 4.96 2.95
CA ASP A 51 -2.99 3.67 2.96
C ASP A 51 -4.49 3.83 3.35
N PRO A 52 -4.86 4.57 4.42
CA PRO A 52 -6.25 4.86 4.72
C PRO A 52 -6.95 5.68 3.65
N ILE A 53 -6.25 6.60 2.97
CA ILE A 53 -6.85 7.36 1.87
C ILE A 53 -7.18 6.41 0.71
N ALA A 54 -6.26 5.53 0.32
CA ALA A 54 -6.50 4.54 -0.73
C ALA A 54 -7.69 3.64 -0.38
N ALA A 55 -7.69 3.05 0.82
CA ALA A 55 -8.80 2.22 1.30
C ALA A 55 -10.12 3.00 1.36
N GLY A 56 -10.10 4.22 1.89
CA GLY A 56 -11.26 5.10 2.01
C GLY A 56 -11.86 5.48 0.65
N LEU A 57 -11.03 5.77 -0.36
CA LEU A 57 -11.48 6.03 -1.73
C LEU A 57 -12.19 4.82 -2.33
N LEU A 58 -11.65 3.62 -2.12
CA LEU A 58 -12.25 2.37 -2.59
C LEU A 58 -13.59 2.08 -1.89
N LEU A 59 -13.69 2.34 -0.58
CA LEU A 59 -14.91 2.17 0.21
C LEU A 59 -15.98 3.22 -0.10
N SER A 60 -15.57 4.45 -0.43
CA SER A 60 -16.47 5.58 -0.72
C SER A 60 -17.03 5.56 -2.14
N GLY A 61 -16.79 4.49 -2.91
CA GLY A 61 -17.22 4.39 -4.31
C GLY A 61 -16.38 5.21 -5.30
N LYS A 62 -15.36 5.95 -4.86
CA LYS A 62 -14.41 6.69 -5.72
C LYS A 62 -13.36 5.73 -6.30
N ARG A 63 -13.85 4.69 -6.94
CA ARG A 63 -13.10 3.47 -7.24
C ARG A 63 -11.89 3.73 -8.12
N ARG A 64 -12.03 4.50 -9.21
CA ARG A 64 -10.91 4.82 -10.11
C ARG A 64 -9.77 5.53 -9.39
N ALA A 65 -10.09 6.55 -8.59
CA ALA A 65 -9.10 7.28 -7.81
C ALA A 65 -8.41 6.37 -6.79
N GLY A 66 -9.18 5.54 -6.08
CA GLY A 66 -8.63 4.57 -5.13
C GLY A 66 -7.72 3.54 -5.79
N LEU A 67 -8.10 3.03 -6.97
CA LEU A 67 -7.30 2.05 -7.74
C LEU A 67 -5.99 2.67 -8.25
N VAL A 68 -6.03 3.89 -8.78
CA VAL A 68 -4.82 4.61 -9.22
C VAL A 68 -3.88 4.83 -8.04
N LEU A 69 -4.40 5.35 -6.93
CA LEU A 69 -3.59 5.59 -5.74
C LEU A 69 -2.99 4.29 -5.19
N ALA A 70 -3.78 3.22 -5.12
CA ALA A 70 -3.32 1.92 -4.67
C ALA A 70 -2.17 1.39 -5.54
N ALA A 71 -2.28 1.50 -6.87
CA ALA A 71 -1.22 1.08 -7.79
C ALA A 71 0.06 1.90 -7.60
N ILE A 72 -0.06 3.22 -7.45
CA ILE A 72 1.09 4.10 -7.19
C ILE A 72 1.77 3.71 -5.87
N ILE A 73 1.02 3.58 -4.79
CA ILE A 73 1.56 3.19 -3.48
C ILE A 73 2.29 1.86 -3.60
N MET A 74 1.67 0.83 -4.18
CA MET A 74 2.28 -0.50 -4.23
C MET A 74 3.53 -0.57 -5.12
N VAL A 75 3.57 0.18 -6.23
CA VAL A 75 4.78 0.27 -7.06
C VAL A 75 5.91 0.94 -6.28
N CYS A 76 5.63 2.06 -5.61
CA CYS A 76 6.60 2.76 -4.79
C CYS A 76 7.06 1.91 -3.60
N ASP A 77 6.16 1.18 -2.94
CA ASP A 77 6.44 0.37 -1.77
C ASP A 77 7.36 -0.82 -2.10
N VAL A 78 7.04 -1.59 -3.13
CA VAL A 78 7.90 -2.69 -3.59
C VAL A 78 9.27 -2.18 -4.05
N ALA A 79 9.33 -1.02 -4.71
CA ALA A 79 10.60 -0.42 -5.11
C ALA A 79 11.44 0.06 -3.90
N ALA A 80 10.81 0.76 -2.96
CA ALA A 80 11.44 1.27 -1.75
C ALA A 80 11.97 0.13 -0.87
N ASN A 81 11.14 -0.88 -0.62
CA ASN A 81 11.50 -2.02 0.23
C ASN A 81 12.48 -2.96 -0.49
N GLY A 82 12.40 -3.07 -1.81
CA GLY A 82 13.41 -3.74 -2.64
C GLY A 82 14.77 -3.05 -2.54
N TYR A 83 14.81 -1.72 -2.63
CA TYR A 83 16.05 -0.97 -2.42
C TYR A 83 16.58 -1.15 -0.99
N ALA A 84 15.72 -1.04 0.03
CA ALA A 84 16.10 -1.25 1.43
C ALA A 84 16.68 -2.65 1.67
N PHE A 85 16.10 -3.68 1.06
CA PHE A 85 16.57 -5.05 1.21
C PHE A 85 17.85 -5.33 0.41
N PHE A 86 17.83 -5.11 -0.92
CA PHE A 86 18.92 -5.51 -1.81
C PHE A 86 20.12 -4.56 -1.80
N VAL A 87 19.91 -3.27 -1.52
CA VAL A 87 20.97 -2.24 -1.58
C VAL A 87 21.44 -1.83 -0.19
N LEU A 88 20.51 -1.59 0.74
CA LEU A 88 20.86 -1.19 2.11
C LEU A 88 21.07 -2.37 3.07
N GLY A 89 20.72 -3.60 2.67
CA GLY A 89 20.93 -4.80 3.47
C GLY A 89 20.03 -4.91 4.70
N ILE A 90 18.85 -4.28 4.69
CA ILE A 90 17.90 -4.35 5.81
C ILE A 90 17.14 -5.69 5.75
N GLU A 91 17.65 -6.71 6.45
CA GLU A 91 17.15 -8.09 6.37
C GLU A 91 15.68 -8.27 6.81
N GLY A 92 15.15 -7.36 7.64
CA GLY A 92 13.78 -7.40 8.14
C GLY A 92 12.69 -7.37 7.05
N PHE A 93 13.03 -7.02 5.81
CA PHE A 93 12.10 -6.95 4.69
C PHE A 93 11.89 -8.27 3.93
N ALA A 94 12.65 -9.34 4.18
CA ALA A 94 12.61 -10.54 3.30
C ALA A 94 11.19 -11.12 3.08
N VAL A 95 10.43 -11.33 4.16
CA VAL A 95 9.05 -11.85 4.09
C VAL A 95 8.08 -10.76 3.63
N ALA A 96 8.23 -9.54 4.16
CA ALA A 96 7.35 -8.42 3.83
C ALA A 96 7.40 -8.09 2.33
N LEU A 97 8.59 -8.02 1.75
CA LEU A 97 8.83 -7.72 0.34
C LEU A 97 8.19 -8.77 -0.58
N LEU A 98 8.24 -10.05 -0.22
CA LEU A 98 7.57 -11.10 -0.97
C LEU A 98 6.04 -10.91 -0.97
N LEU A 99 5.46 -10.61 0.19
CA LEU A 99 4.02 -10.39 0.32
C LEU A 99 3.56 -9.11 -0.39
N GLN A 100 4.35 -8.03 -0.29
CA GLN A 100 4.11 -6.78 -0.99
C GLN A 100 4.20 -6.96 -2.51
N ALA A 101 5.19 -7.70 -3.02
CA ALA A 101 5.31 -8.01 -4.44
C ALA A 101 4.13 -8.87 -4.93
N ALA A 102 3.68 -9.86 -4.14
CA ALA A 102 2.50 -10.65 -4.44
C ALA A 102 1.24 -9.77 -4.49
N PHE A 103 1.10 -8.84 -3.53
CA PHE A 103 -0.03 -7.91 -3.49
C PHE A 103 0.03 -6.91 -4.66
N LEU A 104 1.21 -6.39 -5.04
CA LEU A 104 1.38 -5.57 -6.24
C LEU A 104 0.96 -6.34 -7.49
N GLY A 105 1.37 -7.60 -7.63
CA GLY A 105 0.93 -8.46 -8.73
C GLY A 105 -0.59 -8.62 -8.78
N PHE A 106 -1.23 -8.80 -7.62
CA PHE A 106 -2.68 -8.81 -7.50
C PHE A 106 -3.32 -7.47 -7.88
N VAL A 107 -2.74 -6.35 -7.45
CA VAL A 107 -3.23 -5.00 -7.78
C VAL A 107 -3.21 -4.79 -9.30
N LEU A 108 -2.06 -4.98 -9.94
CA LEU A 108 -1.91 -4.81 -11.39
C LEU A 108 -2.76 -5.80 -12.18
N GLY A 109 -2.86 -7.05 -11.74
CA GLY A 109 -3.66 -8.08 -12.40
C GLY A 109 -5.17 -7.85 -12.29
N SER A 110 -5.63 -7.19 -11.21
CA SER A 110 -7.05 -6.94 -10.98
C SER A 110 -7.52 -5.56 -11.45
N ILE A 111 -6.62 -4.58 -11.64
CA ILE A 111 -7.01 -3.18 -11.85
C ILE A 111 -7.97 -2.99 -13.03
N GLY A 112 -7.72 -3.62 -14.18
CA GLY A 112 -8.59 -3.51 -15.35
C GLY A 112 -9.99 -4.09 -15.13
N PHE A 113 -10.07 -5.23 -14.42
CA PHE A 113 -11.33 -5.86 -14.03
C PHE A 113 -12.14 -5.01 -13.03
N LEU A 114 -11.45 -4.30 -12.13
CA LEU A 114 -12.08 -3.40 -11.17
C LEU A 114 -12.41 -2.02 -11.78
N TRP A 115 -11.78 -1.65 -12.89
CA TRP A 115 -11.96 -0.37 -13.57
C TRP A 115 -13.28 -0.26 -14.32
N GLY A 116 -13.65 -1.29 -15.10
CA GLY A 116 -14.85 -1.29 -15.94
C GLY A 116 -16.17 -1.54 -15.20
N ALA A 117 -16.16 -1.50 -13.87
CA ALA A 117 -17.27 -1.92 -13.02
C ALA A 117 -18.25 -0.80 -12.64
N GLU A 118 -18.02 0.43 -13.08
CA GLU A 118 -19.01 1.51 -12.91
C GLU A 118 -20.11 1.37 -13.95
N GLU A 119 -21.35 1.19 -13.51
CA GLU A 119 -22.50 1.41 -14.39
C GLU A 119 -22.57 2.89 -14.82
N PRO A 120 -22.94 3.18 -16.07
CA PRO A 120 -23.15 4.54 -16.53
C PRO A 120 -24.40 5.13 -15.86
N GLY A 121 -24.22 5.94 -14.80
CA GLY A 121 -25.33 6.70 -14.21
C GLY A 121 -25.23 7.08 -12.73
N ALA A 122 -24.03 7.37 -12.21
CA ALA A 122 -23.89 8.11 -10.95
C ALA A 122 -23.94 9.62 -11.22
#